data_AF-A2BX29-F1
#
_entry.id   AF-A2BX29-F1
#
_cell.length_a   1.000
_cell.length_b   1.000
_cell.length_c   1.000
_cell.angle_alpha   90.00
_cell.angle_beta   90.00
_cell.angle_gamma   90.00
#
_symmetry.space_group_name_H-M   'P 1'
#
loop_
_entity.id
_entity.type
_entity.pdbx_description
1 polymer ?
#
loop_
_entity_poly.entity_id
_entity_poly.type
_entity_poly.pdbx_seq_one_letter_code
_entity_poly.pdbx_strand_id
1 'polypeptide(L)'
;MNIQFILLGLALIFLIIKIKFFRKNKNNNLFKFKKKLLSKESNIEKIFTRDDEKTCSDPDINIRIGLYENEDNINRKLNIHRARLSKFKKSKLNGEIIFIDKDQKIFKYINGKKKFI
;
A
#
# COMPACT_ATOMS: atom_id res chain seq x y z
N MET A 1 24.44 45.76 -38.57
CA MET A 1 22.99 45.46 -38.57
C MET A 1 22.68 43.99 -38.85
N ASN A 2 23.21 43.36 -39.91
CA ASN A 2 22.87 41.97 -40.28
C ASN A 2 23.27 40.91 -39.24
N ILE A 3 24.42 41.07 -38.56
CA ILE A 3 24.91 40.12 -37.55
C ILE A 3 23.99 40.08 -36.30
N GLN A 4 23.44 41.23 -35.91
CA GLN A 4 22.51 41.30 -34.77
C GLN A 4 21.20 40.58 -35.08
N PHE A 5 20.68 40.69 -36.30
CA PHE A 5 19.49 39.95 -36.73
C PHE A 5 19.72 38.43 -36.76
N ILE A 6 20.92 37.99 -37.16
CA ILE A 6 21.29 36.56 -37.13
C ILE A 6 21.35 36.03 -35.69
N LEU A 7 21.96 36.78 -34.77
CA LEU A 7 22.01 36.44 -33.33
C LEU A 7 20.61 36.36 -32.71
N LEU A 8 19.72 37.29 -33.08
CA LEU A 8 18.34 37.30 -32.61
C LEU A 8 17.55 36.08 -33.13
N GLY A 9 17.77 35.71 -34.39
CA GLY A 9 17.19 34.51 -34.99
C GLY A 9 17.64 33.23 -34.29
N LEU A 10 18.93 33.09 -33.99
CA LEU A 10 19.47 31.94 -33.26
C LEU A 10 18.93 31.87 -31.83
N ALA A 11 18.81 33.01 -31.14
CA ALA A 11 18.23 33.08 -29.80
C ALA A 11 16.76 32.63 -29.78
N LEU A 12 15.97 33.03 -30.77
CA LEU A 12 14.58 32.60 -30.93
C LEU A 12 14.46 31.10 -31.21
N ILE A 13 15.31 30.56 -32.10
CA ILE A 13 15.35 29.11 -32.38
C ILE A 13 15.71 28.32 -31.11
N PHE A 14 16.72 28.77 -30.36
CA PHE A 14 17.10 28.15 -29.09
C PHE A 14 15.97 28.17 -28.06
N LEU A 15 15.26 29.28 -27.93
CA LEU A 15 14.08 29.40 -27.05
C LEU A 15 12.98 28.40 -27.43
N ILE A 16 12.67 28.26 -28.72
CA ILE A 16 11.66 27.33 -29.21
C ILE A 16 12.05 25.87 -28.90
N ILE A 17 13.32 25.50 -29.13
CA ILE A 17 13.83 24.16 -28.82
C ILE A 17 13.75 23.87 -27.32
N LYS A 18 14.18 24.83 -26.48
CA LYS A 18 14.13 24.72 -25.02
C LYS A 18 12.70 24.51 -24.52
N ILE A 19 11.74 25.31 -25.00
CA ILE A 19 10.32 25.19 -24.63
C ILE A 19 9.75 23.81 -25.00
N LYS A 20 10.04 23.30 -26.21
CA LYS A 20 9.59 21.97 -26.64
C LYS A 20 10.18 20.85 -25.78
N PHE A 21 11.46 20.92 -25.44
CA PHE A 21 12.14 19.93 -24.59
C PHE A 21 11.54 19.88 -23.18
N PHE A 22 11.34 21.05 -22.54
CA PHE A 22 10.71 21.12 -21.21
C PHE A 22 9.27 20.59 -21.20
N ARG A 23 8.47 20.92 -22.23
CA ARG A 23 7.08 20.44 -22.34
C ARG A 23 7.01 18.92 -22.56
N LYS A 24 7.91 18.36 -23.37
CA LYS A 24 8.01 16.90 -23.58
C LYS A 24 8.37 16.16 -22.29
N ASN A 25 9.31 16.69 -21.50
CA ASN A 25 9.73 16.05 -20.25
C ASN A 25 8.62 16.08 -19.17
N LYS A 26 7.90 17.20 -19.04
CA LYS A 26 6.76 17.33 -18.10
C LYS A 26 5.64 16.33 -18.41
N ASN A 27 5.33 16.11 -19.69
CA ASN A 27 4.31 15.15 -20.11
C ASN A 27 4.71 13.70 -19.83
N ASN A 28 5.99 13.35 -19.92
CA ASN A 28 6.44 11.98 -19.72
C ASN A 28 6.23 11.49 -18.29
N ASN A 29 6.48 12.33 -17.27
CA ASN A 29 6.29 11.95 -15.88
C ASN A 29 4.80 11.78 -15.54
N LEU A 30 3.95 12.69 -15.99
CA LEU A 30 2.51 12.59 -15.80
C LEU A 30 1.93 11.34 -16.51
N PHE A 31 2.42 11.06 -17.72
CA PHE A 31 2.01 9.88 -18.47
C PHE A 31 2.45 8.58 -17.77
N LYS A 32 3.69 8.52 -17.26
CA LYS A 32 4.17 7.39 -16.45
C LYS A 32 3.30 7.20 -15.19
N PHE A 33 2.96 8.28 -14.48
CA PHE A 33 2.09 8.21 -13.31
C PHE A 33 0.69 7.69 -13.67
N LYS A 34 0.04 8.27 -14.69
CA LYS A 34 -1.28 7.81 -15.16
C LYS A 34 -1.25 6.35 -15.59
N LYS A 35 -0.20 5.95 -16.33
CA LYS A 35 -0.01 4.57 -16.77
C LYS A 35 0.13 3.63 -15.58
N LYS A 36 0.89 4.01 -14.53
CA LYS A 36 1.00 3.23 -13.29
C LYS A 36 -0.34 3.16 -12.55
N LEU A 37 -1.07 4.27 -12.41
CA LEU A 37 -2.31 4.35 -11.65
C LEU A 37 -3.51 3.63 -12.31
N LEU A 38 -3.47 3.50 -13.63
CA LEU A 38 -4.46 2.79 -14.44
C LEU A 38 -4.00 1.38 -14.83
N SER A 39 -2.81 0.96 -14.39
CA SER A 39 -2.27 -0.35 -14.74
C SER A 39 -3.08 -1.45 -14.07
N LYS A 40 -3.05 -2.64 -14.67
CA LYS A 40 -3.72 -3.83 -14.09
C LYS A 40 -3.17 -4.14 -12.71
N GLU A 41 -1.87 -4.00 -12.51
CA GLU A 41 -1.19 -4.22 -11.23
C GLU A 41 -1.72 -3.28 -10.15
N SER A 42 -1.89 -1.99 -10.45
CA SER A 42 -2.43 -1.02 -9.47
C SER A 42 -3.89 -1.30 -9.10
N ASN A 43 -4.69 -1.84 -10.02
CA ASN A 43 -6.06 -2.23 -9.73
C ASN A 43 -6.11 -3.49 -8.86
N ILE A 44 -5.20 -4.44 -9.10
CA ILE A 44 -5.04 -5.62 -8.25
C ILE A 44 -4.60 -5.20 -6.84
N GLU A 45 -3.60 -4.31 -6.74
CA GLU A 45 -3.13 -3.76 -5.47
C GLU A 45 -4.29 -3.10 -4.68
N LYS A 46 -5.13 -2.30 -5.34
CA LYS A 46 -6.33 -1.70 -4.72
C LYS A 46 -7.35 -2.71 -4.21
N ILE A 47 -7.45 -3.89 -4.83
CA ILE A 47 -8.36 -4.93 -4.34
C ILE A 47 -7.80 -5.51 -3.03
N PHE A 48 -6.51 -5.87 -3.03
CA PHE A 48 -5.85 -6.38 -1.84
C PHE A 48 -5.88 -5.36 -0.68
N THR A 49 -5.63 -4.08 -0.94
CA THR A 49 -5.69 -3.06 0.11
C THR A 49 -7.10 -2.92 0.71
N ARG A 50 -8.16 -3.02 -0.09
CA ARG A 50 -9.54 -2.95 0.42
C ARG A 50 -9.90 -4.16 1.28
N ASP A 51 -9.48 -5.35 0.86
CA ASP A 51 -9.67 -6.56 1.66
C ASP A 51 -8.91 -6.45 2.99
N ASP A 52 -7.72 -5.86 2.97
CA ASP A 52 -6.92 -5.61 4.16
C ASP A 52 -7.53 -4.54 5.07
N GLU A 53 -8.08 -3.46 4.53
CA GLU A 53 -8.78 -2.44 5.30
C GLU A 53 -10.01 -3.02 6.00
N LYS A 54 -10.81 -3.81 5.28
CA LYS A 54 -11.96 -4.52 5.84
C LYS A 54 -11.53 -5.49 6.95
N THR A 55 -10.44 -6.22 6.72
CA THR A 55 -9.90 -7.14 7.72
C THR A 55 -9.38 -6.32 8.91
N CYS A 56 -8.48 -5.36 8.74
CA CYS A 56 -7.93 -4.52 9.81
C CYS A 56 -9.00 -3.84 10.69
N SER A 57 -10.13 -3.43 10.12
CA SER A 57 -11.16 -2.67 10.84
C SER A 57 -12.05 -3.51 11.76
N ASP A 58 -12.28 -4.79 11.43
CA ASP A 58 -13.15 -5.66 12.22
C ASP A 58 -12.35 -6.82 12.84
N PRO A 59 -12.16 -6.85 14.18
CA PRO A 59 -11.39 -7.89 14.86
C PRO A 59 -12.06 -9.28 14.86
N ASP A 60 -13.35 -9.38 14.57
CA ASP A 60 -14.11 -10.63 14.59
C ASP A 60 -14.05 -11.40 13.26
N ILE A 61 -13.66 -10.72 12.17
CA ILE A 61 -13.33 -11.36 10.89
C ILE A 61 -12.11 -12.27 11.06
N ASN A 62 -12.25 -13.54 10.68
CA ASN A 62 -11.20 -14.53 10.84
C ASN A 62 -10.05 -14.34 9.84
N ILE A 63 -8.82 -14.17 10.35
CA ILE A 63 -7.60 -14.23 9.54
C ILE A 63 -7.19 -15.70 9.44
N ARG A 64 -7.19 -16.26 8.22
CA ARG A 64 -6.76 -17.64 7.97
C ARG A 64 -5.34 -17.64 7.40
N ILE A 65 -4.44 -18.38 8.03
CA ILE A 65 -3.11 -18.67 7.51
C ILE A 65 -3.15 -20.09 6.94
N GLY A 66 -3.11 -20.20 5.61
CA GLY A 66 -3.05 -21.49 4.93
C GLY A 66 -1.67 -22.15 5.04
N LEU A 67 -1.62 -23.48 4.88
CA LEU A 67 -0.39 -24.28 4.96
C LEU A 67 0.57 -24.03 3.78
N TYR A 68 0.04 -23.63 2.62
CA TYR A 68 0.79 -23.42 1.38
C TYR A 68 0.87 -21.94 0.98
N GLU A 69 0.76 -21.03 1.94
CA GLU A 69 0.89 -19.60 1.67
C GLU A 69 2.35 -19.16 1.59
N ASN A 70 2.63 -18.23 0.69
CA ASN A 70 3.94 -17.58 0.61
C ASN A 70 4.21 -16.80 1.91
N GLU A 71 5.49 -16.72 2.27
CA GLU A 71 5.95 -16.04 3.48
C GLU A 71 5.46 -14.59 3.57
N ASP A 72 5.47 -13.85 2.46
CA ASP A 72 4.96 -12.47 2.40
C ASP A 72 3.48 -12.37 2.80
N ASN A 73 2.65 -13.32 2.35
CA ASN A 73 1.23 -13.34 2.69
C ASN A 73 1.02 -13.71 4.15
N ILE A 74 1.80 -14.65 4.67
CA ILE A 74 1.79 -15.03 6.09
C ILE A 74 2.16 -13.82 6.95
N ASN A 75 3.26 -13.15 6.63
CA ASN A 75 3.74 -11.97 7.35
C ASN A 75 2.74 -10.83 7.31
N ARG A 76 2.13 -10.56 6.15
CA ARG A 76 1.07 -9.57 6.00
C ARG A 76 -0.12 -9.86 6.92
N LYS A 77 -0.63 -11.09 6.91
CA LYS A 77 -1.74 -11.52 7.77
C LYS A 77 -1.40 -11.46 9.26
N LEU A 78 -0.19 -11.87 9.64
CA LEU A 78 0.30 -11.77 11.02
C LEU A 78 0.41 -10.31 11.47
N ASN A 79 0.84 -9.40 10.61
CA ASN A 79 0.91 -7.98 10.92
C ASN A 79 -0.48 -7.38 11.14
N ILE A 80 -1.47 -7.74 10.32
CA ILE A 80 -2.87 -7.35 10.54
C ILE A 80 -3.37 -7.89 11.88
N HIS A 81 -3.07 -9.15 12.20
CA HIS A 81 -3.44 -9.75 13.48
C HIS A 81 -2.85 -9.00 14.68
N ARG A 82 -1.54 -8.68 14.62
CA ARG A 82 -0.84 -7.90 15.65
C ARG A 82 -1.42 -6.49 15.81
N ALA A 83 -1.69 -5.81 14.69
CA ALA A 83 -2.29 -4.48 14.70
C ALA A 83 -3.67 -4.50 15.38
N ARG A 84 -4.50 -5.51 15.08
CA ARG A 84 -5.82 -5.69 15.72
C ARG A 84 -5.69 -5.97 17.21
N LEU A 85 -4.78 -6.86 17.64
CA LEU A 85 -4.54 -7.10 19.07
C LEU A 85 -4.14 -5.81 19.78
N SER A 86 -3.24 -5.01 19.19
CA SER A 86 -2.83 -3.74 19.77
C SER A 86 -4.01 -2.76 19.94
N LYS A 87 -4.82 -2.59 18.88
CA LYS A 87 -5.92 -1.61 18.81
C LYS A 87 -7.17 -2.04 19.58
N PHE A 88 -7.66 -3.26 19.35
CA PHE A 88 -8.95 -3.75 19.86
C PHE A 88 -8.82 -4.68 21.07
N LYS A 89 -7.60 -5.07 21.45
CA LYS A 89 -7.32 -6.07 22.50
C LYS A 89 -7.87 -7.48 22.19
N LYS A 90 -8.37 -7.70 20.98
CA LYS A 90 -8.88 -8.97 20.48
C LYS A 90 -8.63 -9.13 18.99
N SER A 91 -8.49 -10.35 18.50
CA SER A 91 -8.36 -10.67 17.08
C SER A 91 -8.64 -12.14 16.82
N LYS A 92 -9.41 -12.45 15.77
CA LYS A 92 -9.68 -13.83 15.35
C LYS A 92 -8.63 -14.35 14.36
N LEU A 93 -7.96 -15.44 14.71
CA LEU A 93 -6.92 -16.09 13.92
C LEU A 93 -7.18 -17.59 13.82
N ASN A 94 -7.17 -18.14 12.61
CA ASN A 94 -7.40 -19.57 12.34
C ASN A 94 -8.64 -20.16 13.02
N GLY A 95 -9.69 -19.34 13.20
CA GLY A 95 -10.95 -19.72 13.83
C GLY A 95 -11.01 -19.46 15.33
N GLU A 96 -9.88 -19.24 15.98
CA GLU A 96 -9.78 -18.95 17.41
C GLU A 96 -9.78 -17.44 17.69
N ILE A 97 -10.42 -17.02 18.77
CA ILE A 97 -10.36 -15.63 19.23
C ILE A 97 -9.23 -15.51 20.25
N ILE A 98 -8.28 -14.65 19.93
CA ILE A 98 -7.12 -14.35 20.76
C ILE A 98 -7.33 -12.97 21.38
N PHE A 99 -6.97 -12.83 22.64
CA PHE A 99 -7.07 -11.60 23.42
C PHE A 99 -5.70 -11.21 23.96
N ILE A 100 -5.54 -9.92 24.25
CA ILE A 100 -4.36 -9.39 24.91
C ILE A 100 -4.79 -8.56 26.13
N ASP A 101 -4.18 -8.85 27.29
CA ASP A 101 -4.47 -8.17 28.53
C ASP A 101 -3.76 -6.80 28.63
N LYS A 102 -4.04 -6.05 29.71
CA LYS A 102 -3.34 -4.77 29.99
C LYS A 102 -1.82 -4.96 30.13
N ASP A 103 -1.40 -6.10 30.66
CA ASP A 103 0.01 -6.48 30.81
C ASP A 103 0.63 -7.06 29.52
N GLN A 104 -0.04 -6.88 28.37
CA GLN A 104 0.35 -7.45 27.08
C GLN A 104 0.42 -8.98 27.02
N LYS A 105 -0.15 -9.68 28.01
CA LYS A 105 -0.22 -11.14 28.03
C LYS A 105 -1.31 -11.64 27.07
N ILE A 106 -0.95 -12.59 26.22
CA ILE A 106 -1.86 -13.17 25.24
C ILE A 106 -2.62 -14.34 25.87
N PHE A 107 -3.91 -14.41 25.62
CA PHE A 107 -4.76 -15.50 26.11
C PHE A 107 -5.91 -15.81 25.17
N LYS A 108 -6.49 -17.01 25.35
CA LYS A 108 -7.74 -17.43 24.72
C LYS A 108 -8.67 -18.08 25.73
N TYR A 109 -9.96 -18.13 25.41
CA TYR A 109 -10.93 -18.90 26.19
C TYR A 109 -11.10 -20.29 25.57
N ILE A 110 -10.89 -21.33 26.38
CA ILE A 110 -11.16 -22.72 26.00
C ILE A 110 -12.19 -23.26 26.99
N ASN A 111 -13.37 -23.64 26.50
CA ASN A 111 -14.50 -24.13 27.31
C ASN A 111 -14.82 -23.19 28.49
N GLY A 112 -14.85 -21.87 28.23
CA GLY A 112 -15.11 -20.84 29.24
C GLY A 112 -13.94 -20.52 30.17
N LYS A 113 -12.83 -21.26 30.13
CA LYS A 113 -11.65 -21.01 30.96
C LYS A 113 -10.61 -20.18 30.22
N LYS A 114 -10.10 -19.11 30.86
CA LYS A 114 -8.98 -18.30 30.36
C LYS A 114 -7.70 -19.13 30.40
N LYS A 115 -7.06 -19.34 29.24
CA LYS A 115 -5.75 -19.96 29.12
C LYS A 115 -4.78 -18.98 28.46
N PHE A 116 -3.66 -18.73 29.10
CA PHE A 116 -2.57 -17.95 28.52
C PHE A 116 -1.86 -18.78 27.44
N ILE A 117 -1.41 -18.10 26.40
CA ILE A 117 -0.64 -18.66 25.27
C ILE A 117 0.79 -18.17 25.39
#